data_AF-A0A9P6BVP4-F1
#
_entry.id   AF-A0A9P6BVP4-F1
#
_cell.length_a   1.000
_cell.length_b   1.000
_cell.length_c   1.000
_cell.angle_alpha   90.00
_cell.angle_beta   90.00
_cell.angle_gamma   90.00
#
_symmetry.space_group_name_H-M   'P 1'
#
loop_
_entity.id
_entity.type
_entity.pdbx_description
1 polymer ?
#
loop_
_entity_poly.entity_id
_entity_poly.type
_entity_poly.pdbx_seq_one_letter_code
_entity_poly.pdbx_strand_id
1 'polypeptide(L)'
;LKNALDNLEAIGVLQKTNCMSIDSLLNPPDEQCTMDESTEEAILEAIMKAHATQETTGGDDDKDNPPPPPPQTRELLQASSTIHRYLAMTNHSFSRQMGHWLISFNHTVCLEQAATMRDARLGGFFAPKNTSSPS
;
A
#
# COMPACT_ATOMS: atom_id res chain seq x y z
N LEU A 1 34.11 -29.23 -33.06
CA LEU A 1 33.15 -28.20 -33.54
C LEU A 1 33.82 -27.07 -34.33
N LYS A 2 34.96 -26.53 -33.86
CA LYS A 2 35.69 -25.41 -34.50
C LYS A 2 35.96 -25.64 -36.00
N ASN A 3 36.55 -26.79 -36.34
CA ASN A 3 36.84 -27.18 -37.73
C ASN A 3 35.61 -27.26 -38.66
N ALA A 4 34.41 -27.49 -38.12
CA ALA A 4 33.19 -27.56 -38.94
C ALA A 4 32.67 -26.15 -39.27
N LEU A 5 32.71 -25.23 -38.29
CA LEU A 5 32.35 -23.81 -38.49
C LEU A 5 33.33 -23.13 -39.45
N ASP A 6 34.63 -23.38 -39.29
CA ASP A 6 35.67 -22.81 -40.17
C ASP A 6 35.50 -23.27 -41.63
N ASN A 7 35.11 -24.55 -41.83
CA ASN A 7 34.81 -25.07 -43.16
C ASN A 7 33.55 -24.44 -43.76
N LEU A 8 32.52 -24.17 -42.95
CA LEU A 8 31.28 -23.52 -43.39
C LEU A 8 31.51 -22.04 -43.75
N GLU A 9 32.42 -21.36 -43.07
CA GLU A 9 32.88 -20.00 -43.44
C GLU A 9 33.69 -20.03 -44.74
N ALA A 10 34.62 -20.97 -44.89
CA ALA A 10 35.48 -21.08 -46.07
C ALA A 10 34.70 -21.35 -47.36
N ILE A 11 33.58 -22.09 -47.28
CA ILE A 11 32.67 -22.32 -48.42
C ILE A 11 31.64 -21.18 -48.62
N GLY A 12 31.68 -20.14 -47.79
CA GLY A 12 30.81 -18.96 -47.89
C GLY A 12 29.37 -19.19 -47.44
N VAL A 13 29.06 -20.35 -46.87
CA VAL A 13 27.72 -20.68 -46.34
C VAL A 13 27.46 -19.92 -45.03
N LEU A 14 28.51 -19.71 -44.23
CA LEU A 14 28.45 -18.93 -43.00
C LEU A 14 29.22 -17.61 -43.19
N GLN A 15 28.55 -16.47 -43.02
CA GLN A 15 29.24 -15.17 -42.97
C GLN A 15 29.98 -15.05 -41.63
N LYS A 16 31.20 -14.49 -41.67
CA LYS A 16 32.05 -14.29 -40.48
C LYS A 16 31.35 -13.56 -39.33
N THR A 17 30.45 -12.64 -39.66
CA THR A 17 29.62 -11.89 -38.70
C THR A 17 28.63 -12.76 -37.93
N ASN A 18 28.23 -13.92 -38.49
CA ASN A 18 27.36 -14.89 -37.83
C ASN A 18 28.14 -15.92 -37.02
N CYS A 19 29.48 -15.91 -37.09
CA CYS A 19 30.34 -16.77 -36.31
C CYS A 19 30.65 -16.08 -34.97
N MET A 20 29.72 -16.16 -34.02
CA MET A 20 29.95 -15.66 -32.66
C MET A 20 30.65 -16.73 -31.81
N SER A 21 31.65 -16.33 -31.05
CA SER A 21 32.23 -17.19 -30.01
C SER A 21 31.18 -17.45 -28.93
N ILE A 22 31.21 -18.64 -28.32
CA ILE A 22 30.38 -18.95 -27.15
C ILE A 22 30.64 -17.92 -26.03
N ASP A 23 31.88 -17.49 -25.85
CA ASP A 23 32.23 -16.47 -24.85
C ASP A 23 31.54 -15.13 -25.11
N SER A 24 31.39 -14.75 -26.38
CA SER A 24 30.70 -13.52 -26.80
C SER A 24 29.18 -13.61 -26.69
N LEU A 25 28.61 -14.83 -26.78
CA LEU A 25 27.19 -15.08 -26.53
C LEU A 25 26.85 -15.11 -25.05
N LEU A 26 27.75 -15.67 -24.23
CA LEU A 26 27.56 -15.79 -22.78
C LEU A 26 27.90 -14.51 -22.03
N ASN A 27 28.82 -13.71 -22.56
CA ASN A 27 29.24 -12.43 -21.98
C ASN A 27 29.26 -11.36 -23.06
N PRO A 28 28.09 -10.90 -23.56
CA PRO A 28 28.08 -9.83 -24.53
C PRO A 28 28.70 -8.57 -23.91
N PRO A 29 29.59 -7.87 -24.63
CA PRO A 29 30.28 -6.69 -24.10
C PRO A 29 29.30 -5.57 -23.72
N ASP A 30 28.12 -5.55 -24.33
CA ASP A 30 27.05 -4.59 -24.05
C ASP A 30 26.32 -4.86 -22.71
N GLU A 31 26.46 -6.07 -22.14
CA GLU A 31 25.92 -6.44 -20.82
C GLU A 31 26.99 -6.45 -19.72
N GLN A 32 28.22 -5.98 -19.99
CA GLN A 32 29.11 -5.55 -18.92
C GLN A 32 28.52 -4.29 -18.29
N CYS A 33 27.52 -4.55 -17.46
CA CYS A 33 26.85 -3.61 -16.58
C CYS A 33 27.96 -2.77 -15.93
N THR A 34 28.00 -1.48 -16.29
CA THR A 34 28.58 -0.46 -15.45
C THR A 34 27.78 -0.50 -14.16
N MET A 35 28.20 -1.39 -13.26
CA MET A 35 27.80 -1.38 -11.88
C MET A 35 28.32 -0.05 -11.38
N ASP A 36 27.47 0.97 -11.50
CA ASP A 36 27.73 2.28 -10.95
C ASP A 36 27.86 2.02 -9.46
N GLU A 37 29.10 1.97 -8.99
CA GLU A 37 29.48 1.82 -7.60
C GLU A 37 29.07 3.11 -6.88
N SER A 38 27.77 3.36 -6.80
CA SER A 38 27.21 4.15 -5.72
C SER A 38 27.54 3.35 -4.46
N THR A 39 28.67 3.69 -3.86
CA THR A 39 29.13 3.04 -2.64
C THR A 39 28.06 3.21 -1.56
N GLU A 40 27.95 2.27 -0.63
CA GLU A 40 26.91 2.29 0.41
C GLU A 40 26.92 3.62 1.20
N GLU A 41 28.06 4.30 1.26
CA GLU A 41 28.23 5.63 1.83
C GLU A 41 27.43 6.72 1.11
N ALA A 42 27.35 6.67 -0.23
CA ALA A 42 26.56 7.64 -1.00
C ALA A 42 25.05 7.47 -0.75
N ILE A 43 24.61 6.23 -0.54
CA ILE A 43 23.22 5.91 -0.17
C ILE A 43 22.92 6.41 1.24
N LEU A 44 23.82 6.16 2.20
CA LEU A 44 23.70 6.62 3.58
C LEU A 44 23.69 8.15 3.66
N GLU A 45 24.55 8.84 2.91
CA GLU A 45 24.60 10.29 2.88
C GLU A 45 23.30 10.88 2.30
N ALA A 46 22.73 10.27 1.25
CA ALA A 46 21.44 10.69 0.68
C ALA A 46 20.29 10.55 1.70
N ILE A 47 20.26 9.45 2.46
CA ILE A 47 19.25 9.21 3.50
C ILE A 47 19.40 10.23 4.64
N MET A 48 20.62 10.46 5.11
CA MET A 48 20.88 11.44 6.18
C MET A 48 20.51 12.85 5.75
N LYS A 49 20.79 13.22 4.50
CA LYS A 49 20.46 14.54 3.95
C LYS A 49 18.95 14.75 3.83
N ALA A 50 18.20 13.73 3.44
CA ALA A 50 16.74 13.78 3.40
C ALA A 50 16.12 13.94 4.80
N HIS A 51 16.66 13.23 5.80
CA HIS A 51 16.22 13.36 7.20
C HIS A 51 16.57 14.73 7.79
N ALA A 52 17.76 15.26 7.51
CA ALA A 52 18.18 16.59 8.00
C ALA A 52 17.32 17.73 7.45
N THR A 53 16.82 17.60 6.21
CA THR A 53 15.85 18.57 5.66
C THR A 53 14.46 18.46 6.29
N GLN A 54 14.07 17.29 6.82
CA GLN A 54 12.77 17.10 7.45
C GLN A 54 12.75 17.63 8.90
N GLU A 55 13.87 17.60 9.62
CA GLU A 55 13.94 18.06 11.01
C GLU A 55 14.03 19.60 11.18
N THR A 56 14.24 20.35 10.09
CA THR A 56 14.26 21.83 10.12
C THR A 56 12.99 22.50 9.60
N THR A 57 12.00 21.73 9.11
CA THR A 57 10.65 22.24 8.82
C THR A 57 9.68 21.87 9.93
N GLY A 58 10.05 22.19 11.17
CA GLY A 58 9.08 22.57 12.21
C GLY A 58 8.50 23.97 11.95
N GLY A 59 8.23 24.26 10.68
CA GLY A 59 7.72 25.53 10.18
C GLY A 59 6.29 25.31 9.72
N ASP A 60 5.39 25.65 10.62
CA ASP A 60 3.99 26.08 10.43
C ASP A 60 3.74 26.80 9.08
N ASP A 61 3.66 26.05 7.98
CA ASP A 61 3.25 26.53 6.65
C ASP A 61 1.87 26.01 6.23
N ASP A 62 1.07 25.58 7.21
CA ASP A 62 -0.35 25.23 7.02
C ASP A 62 -1.26 26.30 7.65
N LYS A 63 -0.88 27.57 7.53
CA LYS A 63 -1.71 28.70 8.01
C LYS A 63 -2.96 28.96 7.17
N ASP A 64 -3.11 28.31 6.02
CA ASP A 64 -4.20 28.61 5.08
C ASP A 64 -5.01 27.39 4.63
N ASN A 65 -4.69 26.18 5.12
CA ASN A 65 -5.49 24.99 4.82
C ASN A 65 -6.38 24.66 6.03
N PRO A 66 -7.72 24.58 5.87
CA PRO A 66 -8.57 24.14 6.96
C PRO A 66 -8.14 22.73 7.40
N PRO A 67 -8.11 22.45 8.71
CA PRO A 67 -7.74 21.13 9.21
C PRO A 67 -8.65 20.08 8.59
N PRO A 68 -8.14 18.86 8.31
CA PRO A 68 -8.94 17.80 7.74
C PRO A 68 -10.16 17.53 8.64
N PRO A 69 -11.32 17.19 8.07
CA PRO A 69 -12.50 16.89 8.85
C PRO A 69 -12.21 15.72 9.80
N PRO A 70 -12.89 15.69 10.96
CA PRO A 70 -12.75 14.56 11.88
C PRO A 70 -13.15 13.25 11.17
N PRO A 71 -12.50 12.13 11.51
CA PRO A 71 -12.79 10.85 10.88
C PRO A 71 -14.23 10.45 11.10
N GLN A 72 -14.82 9.78 10.10
CA GLN A 72 -16.17 9.27 10.24
C GLN A 72 -16.22 8.13 11.27
N THR A 73 -17.37 7.94 11.93
CA THR A 73 -17.57 6.83 12.88
C THR A 73 -17.18 5.48 12.30
N ARG A 74 -17.45 5.26 11.01
CA ARG A 74 -17.06 4.05 10.29
C ARG A 74 -15.54 3.87 10.21
N GLU A 75 -14.81 4.94 9.90
CA GLU A 75 -13.34 4.91 9.80
C GLU A 75 -12.70 4.65 11.16
N LEU A 76 -13.25 5.28 12.21
CA LEU A 76 -12.85 5.04 13.59
C LEU A 76 -13.02 3.56 14.00
N LEU A 77 -14.18 2.97 13.72
CA LEU A 77 -14.45 1.56 14.02
C LEU A 77 -13.55 0.61 13.22
N GLN A 78 -13.24 0.95 11.96
CA GLN A 78 -12.31 0.18 11.13
C GLN A 78 -10.88 0.23 11.68
N ALA A 79 -10.42 1.41 12.08
CA ALA A 79 -9.11 1.59 12.72
C ALA A 79 -9.03 0.81 14.04
N SER A 80 -10.07 0.93 14.88
CA SER A 80 -10.18 0.21 16.15
C SER A 80 -10.14 -1.31 15.96
N SER A 81 -10.84 -1.84 14.96
CA SER A 81 -10.78 -3.27 14.60
C SER A 81 -9.36 -3.73 14.21
N THR A 82 -8.65 -2.88 13.45
CA THR A 82 -7.28 -3.16 13.02
C THR A 82 -6.31 -3.19 14.21
N ILE A 83 -6.41 -2.22 15.12
CA ILE A 83 -5.61 -2.16 16.34
C ILE A 83 -5.93 -3.38 17.23
N HIS A 84 -7.21 -3.68 17.44
CA HIS A 84 -7.62 -4.82 18.25
C HIS A 84 -7.07 -6.15 17.73
N ARG A 85 -7.02 -6.33 16.40
CA ARG A 85 -6.40 -7.51 15.76
C ARG A 85 -4.90 -7.60 16.05
N TYR A 86 -4.17 -6.48 15.94
CA TYR A 86 -2.75 -6.44 16.28
C TYR A 86 -2.51 -6.78 17.76
N LEU A 87 -3.30 -6.17 18.66
CA LEU A 87 -3.19 -6.40 20.09
C LEU A 87 -3.46 -7.87 20.46
N ALA A 88 -4.40 -8.53 19.78
CA ALA A 88 -4.69 -9.96 19.97
C ALA A 88 -3.52 -10.88 19.62
N MET A 89 -2.61 -10.44 18.74
CA MET A 89 -1.39 -11.20 18.41
C MET A 89 -0.30 -11.04 19.46
N THR A 90 -0.32 -9.94 20.21
CA THR A 90 0.65 -9.65 21.27
C THR A 90 0.13 -10.16 22.62
N ASN A 91 0.71 -11.22 23.18
CA ASN A 91 0.32 -11.80 24.48
C ASN A 91 0.73 -10.95 25.70
N HIS A 92 0.86 -9.64 25.54
CA HIS A 92 1.30 -8.72 26.58
C HIS A 92 0.11 -8.23 27.42
N SER A 93 0.32 -8.04 28.73
CA SER A 93 -0.72 -7.57 29.67
C SER A 93 -1.30 -6.21 29.25
N PHE A 94 -0.43 -5.28 28.85
CA PHE A 94 -0.81 -3.99 28.27
C PHE A 94 -1.74 -4.13 27.06
N SER A 95 -1.46 -5.06 26.15
CA SER A 95 -2.27 -5.25 24.95
C SER A 95 -3.69 -5.72 25.26
N ARG A 96 -3.84 -6.57 26.28
CA ARG A 96 -5.15 -7.00 26.78
C ARG A 96 -5.93 -5.84 27.40
N GLN A 97 -5.25 -4.99 28.16
CA GLN A 97 -5.86 -3.82 28.78
C GLN A 97 -6.31 -2.80 27.73
N MET A 98 -5.45 -2.51 26.75
CA MET A 98 -5.78 -1.64 25.62
C MET A 98 -6.95 -2.19 24.80
N GLY A 99 -6.97 -3.51 24.54
CA GLY A 99 -8.08 -4.17 23.85
C GLY A 99 -9.42 -3.99 24.58
N HIS A 100 -9.42 -4.13 25.91
CA HIS A 100 -10.62 -3.92 26.71
C HIS A 100 -11.15 -2.48 26.62
N TRP A 101 -10.25 -1.48 26.65
CA TRP A 101 -10.64 -0.08 26.47
C TRP A 101 -11.20 0.20 25.06
N LEU A 102 -10.58 -0.36 24.02
CA LEU A 102 -11.08 -0.21 22.64
C LEU A 102 -12.48 -0.81 22.47
N ILE A 103 -12.75 -1.97 23.07
CA ILE A 103 -14.08 -2.59 23.04
C ILE A 103 -15.12 -1.69 23.72
N SER A 104 -14.81 -1.21 24.92
CA SER A 104 -15.70 -0.32 25.68
C SER A 104 -16.00 0.97 24.92
N PHE A 105 -14.95 1.59 24.36
CA PHE A 105 -15.07 2.78 23.55
C PHE A 105 -15.93 2.56 22.30
N ASN A 106 -15.67 1.49 21.54
CA ASN A 106 -16.47 1.15 20.36
C ASN A 106 -17.96 0.95 20.70
N HIS A 107 -18.25 0.31 21.83
CA HIS A 107 -19.62 0.12 22.29
C HIS A 107 -20.33 1.45 22.55
N THR A 108 -19.67 2.38 23.25
CA THR A 108 -20.21 3.73 23.50
C THR A 108 -20.46 4.49 22.19
N VAL A 109 -19.51 4.45 21.27
CA VAL A 109 -19.63 5.09 19.95
C VAL A 109 -20.82 4.53 19.17
N CYS A 110 -21.01 3.20 19.17
CA CYS A 110 -22.15 2.57 18.53
C CYS A 110 -23.48 2.96 19.18
N LEU A 111 -23.53 3.07 20.52
CA LEU A 111 -24.73 3.51 21.24
C LEU A 111 -25.10 4.95 20.92
N GLU A 112 -24.13 5.87 20.87
CA GLU A 112 -24.37 7.26 20.48
C GLU A 112 -24.85 7.35 19.03
N GLN A 113 -24.26 6.57 18.14
CA GLN A 113 -24.72 6.52 16.75
C GLN A 113 -26.15 5.97 16.64
N ALA A 114 -26.48 4.93 17.39
CA ALA A 114 -27.84 4.38 17.43
C ALA A 114 -28.85 5.39 18.03
N ALA A 115 -28.46 6.14 19.05
CA ALA A 115 -29.31 7.17 19.67
C ALA A 115 -29.59 8.36 18.74
N THR A 116 -28.69 8.65 17.79
CA THR A 116 -28.88 9.71 16.79
C THR A 116 -29.65 9.25 15.55
N MET A 117 -29.90 7.95 15.39
CA MET A 117 -30.76 7.45 14.32
C MET A 117 -32.21 7.83 14.61
N ARG A 118 -32.84 8.57 13.68
CA ARG A 118 -34.29 8.83 13.73
C ARG A 118 -35.03 7.50 13.80
N ASP A 119 -36.10 7.46 14.61
CA ASP A 119 -37.11 6.39 14.59
C ASP A 119 -37.59 6.16 13.15
N ALA A 120 -36.98 5.21 12.46
CA ALA A 120 -37.45 4.72 11.18
C ALA A 120 -38.71 3.91 11.48
N ARG A 121 -39.87 4.58 11.50
CA ARG A 121 -41.16 3.90 11.64
C ARG A 121 -41.30 2.88 10.50
N LEU A 122 -41.19 1.61 10.85
CA LEU A 122 -41.42 0.45 9.98
C LEU A 122 -42.87 0.34 9.44
N GLY A 123 -43.70 1.38 9.62
CA GLY A 123 -45.13 1.37 9.34
C GLY A 123 -45.56 1.99 8.00
N GLY A 124 -44.66 2.60 7.22
CA GLY A 124 -45.03 3.26 5.96
C GLY A 124 -45.35 2.30 4.80
N PHE A 125 -44.96 1.02 4.90
CA PHE A 125 -45.10 0.05 3.82
C PHE A 125 -46.46 -0.67 3.79
N PHE A 126 -47.22 -0.60 4.87
CA PHE A 126 -48.51 -1.28 5.01
C PHE A 126 -49.65 -0.28 5.09
N ALA A 127 -49.78 0.61 4.09
CA ALA A 127 -51.02 1.34 3.91
C ALA A 127 -52.10 0.35 3.40
N PRO A 128 -53.22 0.15 4.11
CA PRO A 128 -54.34 -0.61 3.57
C PRO A 128 -54.81 0.07 2.29
N LYS A 129 -54.91 -0.70 1.21
CA LYS A 129 -55.54 -0.23 -0.02
C LYS A 129 -57.02 -0.01 0.31
N ASN A 130 -57.39 1.22 0.63
CA ASN A 130 -58.80 1.61 0.70
C ASN A 130 -59.36 1.50 -0.72
N THR A 131 -59.94 0.35 -1.05
CA THR A 131 -60.75 0.18 -2.24
C THR A 131 -62.06 0.93 -2.01
N SER A 132 -62.07 2.21 -2.35
CA SER A 132 -63.31 2.96 -2.53
C SER A 132 -64.04 2.39 -3.74
N SER A 133 -65.09 1.60 -3.50
CA SER A 133 -66.06 1.25 -4.54
C SER A 133 -66.75 2.52 -5.03
N PRO A 134 -66.78 2.79 -6.35
CA PRO A 134 -67.64 3.83 -6.88
C PRO A 134 -69.10 3.35 -6.85
N SER A 135 -69.98 4.24 -6.40
CA SER A 135 -71.44 4.10 -6.46
C SER A 135 -71.96 4.23 -7.88
#